data_AF-A0A5E4PEL7-F1
#
_entry.id   AF-A0A5E4PEL7-F1
#
_cell.length_a   1.000
_cell.length_b   1.000
_cell.length_c   1.000
_cell.angle_alpha   90.00
_cell.angle_beta   90.00
_cell.angle_gamma   90.00
#
_symmetry.space_group_name_H-M   'P 1'
#
loop_
_entity.id
_entity.type
_entity.pdbx_description
1 polymer ?
#
loop_
_entity_poly.entity_id
_entity_poly.type
_entity_poly.pdbx_seq_one_letter_code
_entity_poly.pdbx_strand_id
1 'polypeptide(L)'
;MTFNYKNTGVTAYQDVNEVLLKISNGIAEIIGNNLIGLYLFGSLAYGDFNTDSSDIDLIAITKQPLNHHDLDLIKQMHKKTEAHCSKWNNRLECSYTPIDMLSHILPPKEPRPYYGGGIFYDQAPYGNEWIINNHLLYKHGISLIGPDIKELIKPVDIIEVQKACIRDLFQEWLPKMTDSEWLDNSHYQSYLVMNLCRILYTVMNGVASTKRISAEWVKNRYGSIWTHLIETAESWKYGKEMSLKNKSIEFIKFAADKVKETTLFQEMYANEIYLGQRRSDLQRITGFLDDVINWAKQNNEIIGIALVGSYARNQAKEDSDIDLVILSCKPEKYLSNNEWLKKFGKCINIKRENYGAVTSWHVSYQDGHEVEFGIASPSWADIPAEQGTKEVVTHGIVIIYDPKALFIRLITCL
;
A
#
# COMPACT_ATOMS: atom_id res chain seq x y z
N MET A 1 -2.86 31.74 25.43
CA MET A 1 -2.49 30.73 26.44
C MET A 1 -0.98 30.57 26.40
N THR A 2 -0.29 30.50 27.53
CA THR A 2 1.14 30.18 27.56
C THR A 2 1.29 28.68 27.33
N PHE A 3 1.73 28.28 26.14
CA PHE A 3 2.00 26.86 25.86
C PHE A 3 3.28 26.47 26.62
N ASN A 4 3.16 25.62 27.64
CA ASN A 4 4.31 25.10 28.37
C ASN A 4 5.00 24.04 27.52
N TYR A 5 6.02 24.44 26.75
CA TYR A 5 6.95 23.51 26.13
C TYR A 5 7.60 22.64 27.23
N LYS A 6 7.71 21.32 27.00
CA LYS A 6 8.48 20.44 27.89
C LYS A 6 9.96 20.81 27.79
N ASN A 7 10.39 21.69 28.68
CA ASN A 7 11.73 22.26 28.70
C ASN A 7 12.79 21.19 28.97
N THR A 8 13.61 20.95 27.95
CA THR A 8 14.90 20.23 27.92
C THR A 8 14.86 18.70 27.85
N GLY A 9 15.66 18.15 26.92
CA GLY A 9 15.95 16.71 26.83
C GLY A 9 14.97 15.84 26.05
N VAL A 10 14.18 16.41 25.12
CA VAL A 10 13.25 15.63 24.27
C VAL A 10 13.97 14.52 23.51
N THR A 11 15.17 14.82 23.01
CA THR A 11 16.04 13.89 22.30
C THR A 11 17.43 13.88 22.93
N ALA A 12 18.24 12.88 22.59
CA ALA A 12 19.65 12.83 22.97
C ALA A 12 20.54 13.83 22.22
N TYR A 13 19.99 14.57 21.24
CA TYR A 13 20.74 15.43 20.33
C TYR A 13 20.47 16.90 20.66
N GLN A 14 21.49 17.59 21.17
CA GLN A 14 21.33 18.95 21.69
C GLN A 14 20.96 19.96 20.60
N ASP A 15 21.55 19.81 19.41
CA ASP A 15 21.25 20.61 18.22
C ASP A 15 19.83 20.38 17.68
N VAL A 16 19.31 19.15 17.75
CA VAL A 16 17.90 18.86 17.44
C VAL A 16 17.00 19.54 18.47
N ASN A 17 17.31 19.41 19.76
CA ASN A 17 16.51 20.04 20.82
C ASN A 17 16.43 21.57 20.68
N GLU A 18 17.48 22.21 20.16
CA GLU A 18 17.48 23.65 19.82
C GLU A 18 16.49 23.97 18.69
N VAL A 19 16.49 23.18 17.60
CA VAL A 19 15.52 23.30 16.50
C VAL A 19 14.10 23.14 17.02
N LEU A 20 13.84 22.09 17.81
CA LEU A 20 12.52 21.78 18.36
C LEU A 20 12.01 22.92 19.25
N LEU A 21 12.87 23.49 20.11
CA LEU A 21 12.51 24.62 20.96
C LEU A 21 12.11 25.84 20.12
N LYS A 22 12.92 26.17 19.10
CA LYS A 22 12.70 27.35 18.26
C LYS A 22 11.40 27.25 17.46
N ILE A 23 11.16 26.09 16.84
CA ILE A 23 9.92 25.84 16.08
C ILE A 23 8.72 25.82 17.00
N SER A 24 8.81 25.14 18.15
CA SER A 24 7.69 25.03 19.08
C SER A 24 7.24 26.41 19.56
N ASN A 25 8.19 27.28 19.93
CA ASN A 25 7.87 28.66 20.32
C ASN A 25 7.28 29.47 19.17
N GLY A 26 7.87 29.38 17.97
CA GLY A 26 7.37 30.12 16.80
C GLY A 26 5.96 29.68 16.38
N ILE A 27 5.69 28.38 16.33
CA ILE A 27 4.36 27.82 16.03
C ILE A 27 3.35 28.25 17.09
N ALA A 28 3.70 28.14 18.38
CA ALA A 28 2.82 28.52 19.48
C ALA A 28 2.46 30.02 19.47
N GLU A 29 3.43 30.88 19.17
CA GLU A 29 3.24 32.34 19.08
C GLU A 29 2.36 32.72 17.89
N ILE A 30 2.60 32.13 16.71
CA ILE A 30 1.89 32.47 15.47
C ILE A 30 0.46 31.90 15.48
N ILE A 31 0.29 30.61 15.81
CA ILE A 31 -1.01 29.92 15.69
C ILE A 31 -1.90 30.20 16.91
N GLY A 32 -1.30 30.48 18.07
CA GLY A 32 -2.02 30.81 19.30
C GLY A 32 -3.08 29.77 19.66
N ASN A 33 -4.30 30.23 19.96
CA ASN A 33 -5.38 29.37 20.45
C ASN A 33 -5.91 28.37 19.41
N ASN A 34 -5.52 28.46 18.13
CA ASN A 34 -5.87 27.47 17.12
C ASN A 34 -5.00 26.19 17.22
N LEU A 35 -3.86 26.23 17.91
CA LEU A 35 -3.00 25.07 18.13
C LEU A 35 -3.59 24.15 19.20
N ILE A 36 -3.77 22.87 18.85
CA ILE A 36 -4.17 21.82 19.80
C ILE A 36 -2.92 21.13 20.35
N GLY A 37 -1.96 20.81 19.47
CA GLY A 37 -0.70 20.21 19.88
C GLY A 37 0.34 20.20 18.77
N LEU A 38 1.59 19.98 19.16
CA LEU A 38 2.74 19.83 18.27
C LEU A 38 3.49 18.56 18.69
N TYR A 39 3.72 17.68 17.73
CA TYR A 39 4.26 16.35 17.99
C TYR A 39 5.49 16.09 17.13
N LEU A 40 6.51 15.52 17.76
CA LEU A 40 7.66 14.94 17.10
C LEU A 40 7.36 13.47 16.77
N PHE A 41 7.62 13.06 15.54
CA PHE A 41 7.50 11.67 15.10
C PHE A 41 8.72 11.24 14.29
N GLY A 42 8.58 10.20 13.49
CA GLY A 42 9.66 9.74 12.62
C GLY A 42 10.85 9.18 13.38
N SER A 43 12.03 9.23 12.75
CA SER A 43 13.21 8.48 13.21
C SER A 43 13.71 8.87 14.60
N LEU A 44 13.44 10.10 15.05
CA LEU A 44 13.70 10.56 16.42
C LEU A 44 12.80 9.88 17.46
N ALA A 45 11.54 9.62 17.11
CA ALA A 45 10.54 9.10 18.02
C ALA A 45 10.65 7.59 18.27
N TYR A 46 11.01 6.81 17.24
CA TYR A 46 11.16 5.36 17.34
C TYR A 46 12.62 4.87 17.39
N GLY A 47 13.58 5.76 17.64
CA GLY A 47 14.95 5.40 18.01
C GLY A 47 15.84 4.90 16.87
N ASP A 48 15.64 5.40 15.64
CA ASP A 48 16.43 5.06 14.45
C ASP A 48 16.97 6.30 13.74
N PHE A 49 17.19 7.38 14.50
CA PHE A 49 17.68 8.64 13.97
C PHE A 49 19.15 8.57 13.60
N ASN A 50 19.49 9.03 12.39
CA ASN A 50 20.84 9.19 11.91
C ASN A 50 21.15 10.68 11.72
N THR A 51 22.11 11.21 12.47
CA THR A 51 22.49 12.64 12.42
C THR A 51 22.90 13.10 11.02
N ASP A 52 23.40 12.19 10.20
CA ASP A 52 23.96 12.51 8.89
C ASP A 52 22.94 12.45 7.75
N SER A 53 21.77 11.82 7.96
CA SER A 53 20.80 11.58 6.88
C SER A 53 19.32 11.65 7.26
N SER A 54 18.93 11.60 8.54
CA SER A 54 17.53 11.68 8.97
C SER A 54 16.96 13.09 8.99
N ASP A 55 15.67 13.22 8.73
CA ASP A 55 14.94 14.48 8.89
C ASP A 55 14.39 14.63 10.33
N ILE A 56 13.95 15.85 10.65
CA ILE A 56 13.22 16.20 11.88
C ILE A 56 11.74 16.30 11.52
N ASP A 57 10.99 15.26 11.85
CA ASP A 57 9.60 15.09 11.42
C ASP A 57 8.59 15.62 12.46
N LEU A 58 7.82 16.64 12.10
CA LEU A 58 6.83 17.28 12.97
C LEU A 58 5.42 17.25 12.40
N ILE A 59 4.43 17.22 13.29
CA ILE A 59 3.03 17.46 12.96
C ILE A 59 2.40 18.40 13.99
N ALA A 60 1.89 19.54 13.50
CA ALA A 60 1.10 20.49 14.25
C ALA A 60 -0.38 20.21 14.02
N ILE A 61 -1.14 19.94 15.08
CA ILE A 61 -2.58 19.72 15.03
C ILE A 61 -3.31 21.01 15.37
N THR A 62 -4.20 21.45 14.48
CA THR A 62 -4.98 22.70 14.64
C THR A 62 -6.47 22.43 14.81
N LYS A 63 -7.21 23.37 15.40
CA LYS A 63 -8.68 23.27 15.50
C LYS A 63 -9.35 23.50 14.15
N GLN A 64 -8.78 24.39 13.34
CA GLN A 64 -9.28 24.81 12.02
C GLN A 64 -8.10 25.01 11.06
N PRO A 65 -8.34 25.02 9.73
CA PRO A 65 -7.34 25.43 8.75
C PRO A 65 -6.73 26.80 9.07
N LEU A 66 -5.43 26.95 8.80
CA LEU A 66 -4.73 28.21 9.00
C LEU A 66 -5.18 29.25 7.97
N ASN A 67 -5.29 30.51 8.38
CA ASN A 67 -5.57 31.61 7.47
C ASN A 67 -4.28 32.03 6.72
N HIS A 68 -4.42 32.81 5.63
CA HIS A 68 -3.28 33.25 4.81
C HIS A 68 -2.21 34.02 5.59
N HIS A 69 -2.60 34.83 6.58
CA HIS A 69 -1.66 35.59 7.39
C HIS A 69 -0.78 34.68 8.25
N ASP A 70 -1.38 33.71 8.93
CA ASP A 70 -0.65 32.74 9.74
C ASP A 70 0.28 31.89 8.87
N LEU A 71 -0.15 31.50 7.66
CA LEU A 71 0.68 30.75 6.70
C LEU A 71 1.93 31.53 6.30
N ASP A 72 1.80 32.81 5.98
CA ASP A 72 2.93 33.67 5.62
C ASP A 72 3.93 33.82 6.77
N LEU A 73 3.44 33.94 8.01
CA LEU A 73 4.28 34.01 9.21
C LEU A 73 4.99 32.68 9.47
N ILE A 74 4.29 31.55 9.34
CA ILE A 74 4.86 30.20 9.50
C ILE A 74 5.95 29.96 8.46
N LYS A 75 5.73 30.32 7.20
CA LYS A 75 6.71 30.22 6.12
C LYS A 75 7.99 30.99 6.45
N GLN A 76 7.85 32.23 6.94
CA GLN A 76 9.00 33.03 7.37
C GLN A 76 9.70 32.44 8.58
N MET A 77 8.95 31.89 9.54
CA MET A 77 9.49 31.26 10.75
C MET A 77 10.35 30.03 10.40
N HIS A 78 9.87 29.15 9.52
CA HIS A 78 10.65 28.00 9.05
C HIS A 78 11.96 28.42 8.41
N LYS A 79 11.92 29.41 7.50
CA LYS A 79 13.12 29.94 6.85
C LYS A 79 14.13 30.54 7.83
N LYS A 80 13.66 31.29 8.84
CA LYS A 80 14.51 31.83 9.91
C LYS A 80 15.10 30.73 10.79
N THR A 81 14.35 29.66 11.04
CA THR A 81 14.80 28.52 11.84
C THR A 81 15.92 27.76 11.14
N GLU A 82 15.73 27.39 9.88
CA GLU A 82 16.77 26.71 9.08
C GLU A 82 18.03 27.56 8.96
N ALA A 83 17.89 28.86 8.63
CA ALA A 83 19.03 29.77 8.55
C ALA A 83 19.84 29.85 9.87
N HIS A 84 19.16 29.71 11.01
CA HIS A 84 19.83 29.70 12.32
C HIS A 84 20.45 28.34 12.66
N CYS A 85 19.79 27.26 12.25
CA CYS A 85 20.18 25.89 12.57
C CYS A 85 20.69 25.18 11.30
N SER A 86 21.69 25.78 10.64
CA SER A 86 22.09 25.45 9.27
C SER A 86 22.51 23.99 9.04
N LYS A 87 22.90 23.28 10.11
CA LYS A 87 23.15 21.83 10.08
C LYS A 87 21.93 21.03 9.59
N TRP A 88 20.72 21.51 9.86
CA TRP A 88 19.44 20.87 9.54
C TRP A 88 18.74 21.51 8.34
N ASN A 89 19.44 22.32 7.54
CA ASN A 89 18.89 22.91 6.33
C ASN A 89 18.26 21.83 5.43
N ASN A 90 17.03 22.09 4.98
CA ASN A 90 16.22 21.22 4.12
C ASN A 90 15.85 19.86 4.74
N ARG A 91 16.14 19.64 6.03
CA ARG A 91 15.89 18.38 6.76
C ARG A 91 14.83 18.54 7.85
N LEU A 92 14.07 19.62 7.78
CA LEU A 92 12.93 19.87 8.65
C LEU A 92 11.65 19.61 7.88
N GLU A 93 10.80 18.75 8.44
CA GLU A 93 9.48 18.47 7.91
C GLU A 93 8.40 18.84 8.93
N CYS A 94 7.36 19.56 8.51
CA CYS A 94 6.27 19.93 9.40
C CYS A 94 4.92 19.98 8.68
N SER A 95 3.99 19.15 9.16
CA SER A 95 2.62 19.06 8.67
C SER A 95 1.66 19.90 9.53
N TYR A 96 0.87 20.80 8.93
CA TYR A 96 -0.15 21.58 9.65
C TYR A 96 -1.54 21.02 9.39
N THR A 97 -2.10 20.30 10.35
CA THR A 97 -3.19 19.35 10.13
C THR A 97 -4.40 19.71 11.00
N PRO A 98 -5.51 20.16 10.42
CA PRO A 98 -6.78 20.28 11.11
C PRO A 98 -7.21 18.95 11.76
N ILE A 99 -7.74 19.02 12.99
CA ILE A 99 -8.08 17.82 13.77
C ILE A 99 -9.19 16.95 13.15
N ASP A 100 -10.09 17.56 12.37
CA ASP A 100 -11.15 16.86 11.65
C ASP A 100 -10.59 15.89 10.60
N MET A 101 -9.44 16.20 9.98
CA MET A 101 -8.75 15.29 9.06
C MET A 101 -8.37 13.97 9.74
N LEU A 102 -8.07 13.99 11.04
CA LEU A 102 -7.69 12.80 11.81
C LEU A 102 -8.87 11.90 12.21
N SER A 103 -10.10 12.31 11.91
CA SER A 103 -11.31 11.53 12.22
C SER A 103 -11.49 10.29 11.34
N HIS A 104 -10.77 10.21 10.22
CA HIS A 104 -10.86 9.13 9.24
C HIS A 104 -9.53 8.40 9.05
N ILE A 105 -9.63 7.09 8.82
CA ILE A 105 -8.46 6.24 8.57
C ILE A 105 -7.85 6.47 7.18
N LEU A 106 -8.69 6.78 6.18
CA LEU A 106 -8.23 7.04 4.82
C LEU A 106 -7.62 8.45 4.71
N PRO A 107 -6.68 8.66 3.77
CA PRO A 107 -6.11 9.98 3.52
C PRO A 107 -7.20 11.03 3.27
N PRO A 108 -7.13 12.22 3.90
CA PRO A 108 -7.99 13.34 3.58
C PRO A 108 -7.89 13.73 2.11
N LYS A 109 -9.00 14.19 1.51
CA LYS A 109 -9.00 14.71 0.13
C LYS A 109 -8.50 16.15 0.11
N GLU A 110 -8.81 16.88 1.15
CA GLU A 110 -8.39 18.25 1.37
C GLU A 110 -6.88 18.29 1.62
N PRO A 111 -6.14 19.18 0.94
CA PRO A 111 -4.72 19.33 1.17
C PRO A 111 -4.44 20.07 2.47
N ARG A 112 -3.18 20.05 2.88
CA ARG A 112 -2.67 20.73 4.06
C ARG A 112 -1.49 21.64 3.74
N PRO A 113 -1.19 22.64 4.58
CA PRO A 113 0.12 23.27 4.57
C PRO A 113 1.19 22.29 5.05
N TYR A 114 2.32 22.27 4.34
CA TYR A 114 3.44 21.39 4.60
C TYR A 114 4.77 22.10 4.38
N TYR A 115 5.70 21.96 5.31
CA TYR A 115 7.10 22.33 5.12
C TYR A 115 7.93 21.07 4.96
N GLY A 116 8.80 21.01 3.96
CA GLY A 116 9.73 19.90 3.74
C GLY A 116 10.73 20.22 2.64
N GLY A 117 11.95 19.68 2.72
CA GLY A 117 12.99 19.93 1.71
C GLY A 117 13.37 21.41 1.56
N GLY A 118 13.13 22.23 2.60
CA GLY A 118 13.33 23.68 2.53
C GLY A 118 12.25 24.41 1.70
N ILE A 119 11.12 23.79 1.39
CA ILE A 119 10.03 24.39 0.62
C ILE A 119 8.76 24.39 1.48
N PHE A 120 8.02 25.50 1.44
CA PHE A 120 6.70 25.61 2.04
C PHE A 120 5.64 25.44 0.95
N TYR A 121 4.84 24.39 1.09
CA TYR A 121 3.72 24.07 0.21
C TYR A 121 2.43 24.47 0.93
N ASP A 122 1.74 25.49 0.41
CA ASP A 122 0.48 25.95 1.01
C ASP A 122 -0.62 24.88 0.95
N GLN A 123 -0.54 24.00 -0.06
CA GLN A 123 -1.52 22.96 -0.37
C GLN A 123 -0.79 21.67 -0.83
N ALA A 124 -0.34 20.85 0.11
CA ALA A 124 0.20 19.52 -0.13
C ALA A 124 -0.86 18.45 0.14
N PRO A 125 -1.05 17.47 -0.77
CA PRO A 125 -1.96 16.36 -0.53
C PRO A 125 -1.41 15.44 0.57
N TYR A 126 -2.30 14.68 1.20
CA TYR A 126 -1.92 13.43 1.86
C TYR A 126 -1.98 12.29 0.83
N GLY A 127 -0.96 11.45 0.82
CA GLY A 127 -0.94 10.21 0.06
C GLY A 127 -1.12 8.98 0.95
N ASN A 128 -0.67 7.84 0.45
CA ASN A 128 -0.72 6.56 1.16
C ASN A 128 0.09 6.58 2.47
N GLU A 129 1.04 7.51 2.63
CA GLU A 129 1.82 7.70 3.85
C GLU A 129 0.96 8.04 5.06
N TRP A 130 -0.23 8.62 4.89
CA TRP A 130 -1.15 9.00 5.98
C TRP A 130 -1.41 7.85 6.96
N ILE A 131 -1.75 6.66 6.45
CA ILE A 131 -2.09 5.49 7.26
C ILE A 131 -0.86 5.02 8.05
N ILE A 132 0.29 4.98 7.38
CA ILE A 132 1.57 4.53 7.96
C ILE A 132 2.03 5.52 9.03
N ASN A 133 1.98 6.82 8.73
CA ASN A 133 2.40 7.89 9.63
C ASN A 133 1.49 7.96 10.85
N ASN A 134 0.16 7.85 10.70
CA ASN A 134 -0.75 7.84 11.85
C ASN A 134 -0.55 6.62 12.75
N HIS A 135 -0.25 5.44 12.18
CA HIS A 135 0.10 4.26 12.97
C HIS A 135 1.37 4.48 13.81
N LEU A 136 2.42 5.03 13.20
CA LEU A 136 3.69 5.30 13.88
C LEU A 136 3.58 6.44 14.88
N LEU A 137 2.83 7.50 14.54
CA LEU A 137 2.53 8.63 15.40
C LEU A 137 1.77 8.18 16.65
N TYR A 138 0.75 7.32 16.51
CA TYR A 138 0.02 6.76 17.66
C TYR A 138 0.94 5.96 18.61
N LYS A 139 1.87 5.18 18.05
CA LYS A 139 2.76 4.31 18.83
C LYS A 139 3.91 5.04 19.49
N HIS A 140 4.51 6.00 18.79
CA HIS A 140 5.82 6.55 19.13
C HIS A 140 5.84 8.08 19.27
N GLY A 141 4.78 8.78 18.83
CA GLY A 141 4.73 10.24 18.83
C GLY A 141 5.06 10.87 20.18
N ILE A 142 5.89 11.90 20.18
CA ILE A 142 6.31 12.62 21.37
C ILE A 142 5.62 13.99 21.37
N SER A 143 4.81 14.25 22.39
CA SER A 143 4.15 15.56 22.58
C SER A 143 5.16 16.63 23.02
N LEU A 144 5.38 17.63 22.15
CA LEU A 144 6.15 18.83 22.45
C LEU A 144 5.25 19.90 23.08
N ILE A 145 4.03 20.02 22.55
CA ILE A 145 2.96 20.90 23.02
C ILE A 145 1.64 20.12 22.95
N GLY A 146 0.77 20.29 23.94
CA GLY A 146 -0.58 19.72 23.93
C GLY A 146 -0.69 18.39 24.68
N PRO A 147 -1.83 17.69 24.55
CA PRO A 147 -2.09 16.42 25.22
C PRO A 147 -1.21 15.28 24.67
N ASP A 148 -1.37 14.06 25.18
CA ASP A 148 -0.85 12.87 24.51
C ASP A 148 -1.57 12.68 23.17
N ILE A 149 -0.84 12.31 22.11
CA ILE A 149 -1.41 12.11 20.78
C ILE A 149 -2.51 11.03 20.76
N LYS A 150 -2.45 10.07 21.69
CA LYS A 150 -3.46 9.02 21.86
C LYS A 150 -4.80 9.54 22.35
N GLU A 151 -4.84 10.76 22.89
CA GLU A 151 -6.10 11.45 23.23
C GLU A 151 -6.77 12.06 21.98
N LEU A 152 -6.02 12.25 20.89
CA LEU A 152 -6.51 12.89 19.66
C LEU A 152 -6.79 11.88 18.54
N ILE A 153 -6.04 10.79 18.45
CA ILE A 153 -6.14 9.82 17.36
C ILE A 153 -6.39 8.39 17.85
N LYS A 154 -7.04 7.60 17.00
CA LYS A 154 -7.30 6.17 17.25
C LYS A 154 -6.16 5.31 16.71
N PRO A 155 -5.90 4.12 17.31
CA PRO A 155 -4.95 3.19 16.75
C PRO A 155 -5.39 2.73 15.35
N VAL A 156 -4.43 2.65 14.44
CA VAL A 156 -4.61 2.05 13.11
C VAL A 156 -4.22 0.58 13.18
N ASP A 157 -5.12 -0.31 12.78
CA ASP A 157 -4.83 -1.75 12.70
C ASP A 157 -3.66 -2.00 11.75
N ILE A 158 -2.77 -2.90 12.13
CA ILE A 158 -1.59 -3.27 11.35
C ILE A 158 -1.95 -3.84 9.98
N ILE A 159 -3.13 -4.46 9.83
CA ILE A 159 -3.59 -4.92 8.52
C ILE A 159 -3.80 -3.75 7.54
N GLU A 160 -4.29 -2.61 8.01
CA GLU A 160 -4.47 -1.42 7.17
C GLU A 160 -3.15 -0.78 6.78
N VAL A 161 -2.15 -0.86 7.66
CA VAL A 161 -0.78 -0.43 7.35
C VAL A 161 -0.14 -1.35 6.31
N GLN A 162 -0.32 -2.68 6.41
CA GLN A 162 0.15 -3.62 5.38
C GLN A 162 -0.50 -3.31 4.03
N LYS A 163 -1.83 -3.09 4.00
CA LYS A 163 -2.54 -2.68 2.77
C LYS A 163 -2.00 -1.35 2.22
N ALA A 164 -1.71 -0.37 3.08
CA ALA A 164 -1.11 0.89 2.67
C ALA A 164 0.28 0.68 2.05
N CYS A 165 1.15 -0.12 2.66
CA CYS A 165 2.47 -0.46 2.11
C CYS A 165 2.38 -1.20 0.76
N ILE A 166 1.37 -2.06 0.59
CA ILE A 166 1.11 -2.73 -0.69
C ILE A 166 0.75 -1.67 -1.75
N ARG A 167 -0.23 -0.80 -1.49
CA ARG A 167 -0.62 0.26 -2.44
C ARG A 167 0.57 1.15 -2.77
N ASP A 168 1.33 1.56 -1.77
CA ASP A 168 2.52 2.40 -1.90
C ASP A 168 3.57 1.75 -2.81
N LEU A 169 3.84 0.44 -2.63
CA LEU A 169 4.77 -0.31 -3.49
C LEU A 169 4.38 -0.22 -4.98
N PHE A 170 3.11 -0.44 -5.30
CA PHE A 170 2.66 -0.51 -6.70
C PHE A 170 2.36 0.86 -7.32
N GLN A 171 1.92 1.84 -6.52
CA GLN A 171 1.53 3.17 -7.01
C GLN A 171 2.68 4.17 -7.00
N GLU A 172 3.58 4.09 -6.02
CA GLU A 172 4.67 5.07 -5.86
C GLU A 172 6.03 4.48 -6.25
N TRP A 173 6.36 3.27 -5.78
CA TRP A 173 7.72 2.73 -5.94
C TRP A 173 7.95 1.97 -7.25
N LEU A 174 6.99 1.17 -7.70
CA LEU A 174 7.09 0.41 -8.94
C LEU A 174 7.28 1.30 -10.18
N PRO A 175 6.56 2.45 -10.33
CA PRO A 175 6.78 3.36 -11.46
C PRO A 175 8.20 3.96 -11.51
N LYS A 176 8.92 4.04 -10.38
CA LYS A 176 10.27 4.60 -10.32
C LYS A 176 11.33 3.76 -11.04
N MET A 177 11.00 2.55 -11.49
CA MET A 177 11.90 1.75 -12.33
C MET A 177 12.31 2.45 -13.63
N THR A 178 11.50 3.40 -14.11
CA THR A 178 11.78 4.17 -15.33
C THR A 178 12.04 5.66 -15.07
N ASP A 179 12.12 6.05 -13.80
CA ASP A 179 12.30 7.44 -13.40
C ASP A 179 13.79 7.77 -13.24
N SER A 180 14.36 8.48 -14.22
CA SER A 180 15.77 8.89 -14.19
C SER A 180 16.07 9.89 -13.07
N GLU A 181 15.13 10.74 -12.68
CA GLU A 181 15.36 11.72 -11.60
C GLU A 181 15.64 10.99 -10.27
N TRP A 182 14.86 9.94 -9.99
CA TRP A 182 15.06 9.09 -8.83
C TRP A 182 16.28 8.18 -8.95
N LEU A 183 16.47 7.56 -10.10
CA LEU A 183 17.49 6.53 -10.27
C LEU A 183 18.90 7.08 -10.48
N ASP A 184 19.05 8.32 -10.96
CA ASP A 184 20.36 8.95 -11.15
C ASP A 184 20.78 9.82 -9.94
N ASN A 185 19.86 10.03 -8.98
CA ASN A 185 20.15 10.74 -7.74
C ASN A 185 20.51 9.76 -6.61
N SER A 186 21.69 9.92 -6.02
CA SER A 186 22.19 9.00 -4.97
C SER A 186 21.37 9.01 -3.68
N HIS A 187 20.84 10.16 -3.28
CA HIS A 187 19.96 10.27 -2.12
C HIS A 187 18.66 9.50 -2.35
N TYR A 188 18.04 9.72 -3.52
CA TYR A 188 16.79 9.05 -3.88
C TYR A 188 16.95 7.54 -4.05
N GLN A 189 18.06 7.06 -4.62
CA GLN A 189 18.37 5.63 -4.67
C GLN A 189 18.49 5.01 -3.27
N SER A 190 19.26 5.61 -2.36
CA SER A 190 19.37 5.13 -0.97
C SER A 190 18.00 5.12 -0.29
N TYR A 191 17.25 6.22 -0.40
CA TYR A 191 15.93 6.36 0.19
C TYR A 191 14.94 5.30 -0.34
N LEU A 192 14.97 5.03 -1.64
CA LEU A 192 14.15 4.01 -2.29
C LEU A 192 14.45 2.61 -1.73
N VAL A 193 15.73 2.21 -1.68
CA VAL A 193 16.12 0.89 -1.17
C VAL A 193 15.68 0.71 0.28
N MET A 194 15.86 1.74 1.11
CA MET A 194 15.49 1.68 2.53
C MET A 194 13.97 1.60 2.73
N ASN A 195 13.17 2.29 1.91
CA ASN A 195 11.72 2.21 1.99
C ASN A 195 11.17 0.88 1.48
N LEU A 196 11.74 0.31 0.41
CA LEU A 196 11.38 -1.04 -0.05
C LEU A 196 11.66 -2.10 1.02
N CYS A 197 12.75 -1.95 1.78
CA CYS A 197 13.01 -2.84 2.94
C CYS A 197 11.89 -2.73 3.99
N ARG A 198 11.45 -1.51 4.33
CA ARG A 198 10.35 -1.29 5.28
C ARG A 198 9.02 -1.85 4.78
N ILE A 199 8.71 -1.68 3.50
CA ILE A 199 7.52 -2.24 2.86
C ILE A 199 7.56 -3.77 2.96
N LEU A 200 8.65 -4.40 2.52
CA LEU A 200 8.81 -5.86 2.59
C LEU A 200 8.66 -6.37 4.02
N TYR A 201 9.34 -5.74 4.98
CA TYR A 201 9.24 -6.12 6.38
C TYR A 201 7.81 -6.02 6.91
N THR A 202 7.14 -4.90 6.64
CA THR A 202 5.79 -4.62 7.14
C THR A 202 4.79 -5.60 6.56
N VAL A 203 4.79 -5.78 5.23
CA VAL A 203 3.86 -6.67 4.53
C VAL A 203 4.06 -8.12 4.96
N MET A 204 5.30 -8.58 5.13
CA MET A 204 5.60 -9.99 5.41
C MET A 204 5.43 -10.37 6.89
N ASN A 205 5.68 -9.46 7.82
CA ASN A 205 5.69 -9.78 9.25
C ASN A 205 4.49 -9.21 10.00
N GLY A 206 3.65 -8.38 9.36
CA GLY A 206 2.52 -7.74 10.03
C GLY A 206 2.97 -6.85 11.18
N VAL A 207 4.09 -6.13 11.02
CA VAL A 207 4.62 -5.14 11.98
C VAL A 207 5.35 -4.03 11.24
N ALA A 208 5.00 -2.77 11.48
CA ALA A 208 5.77 -1.62 10.99
C ALA A 208 7.00 -1.39 11.86
N SER A 209 8.17 -1.18 11.24
CA SER A 209 9.42 -0.99 11.96
C SER A 209 10.35 0.03 11.29
N THR A 210 11.53 0.20 11.89
CA THR A 210 12.53 1.18 11.50
C THR A 210 13.27 0.76 10.23
N LYS A 211 14.04 1.68 9.62
CA LYS A 211 14.83 1.41 8.42
C LYS A 211 15.85 0.30 8.71
N ARG A 212 16.56 0.40 9.83
CA ARG A 212 17.59 -0.56 10.26
C ARG A 212 17.05 -1.97 10.51
N ILE A 213 15.95 -2.11 11.27
CA ILE A 213 15.37 -3.43 11.57
C ILE A 213 14.89 -4.10 10.28
N SER A 214 14.25 -3.31 9.41
CA SER A 214 13.70 -3.82 8.15
C SER A 214 14.81 -4.23 7.17
N ALA A 215 15.85 -3.43 7.04
CA ALA A 215 17.01 -3.73 6.20
C ALA A 215 17.75 -4.99 6.67
N GLU A 216 17.99 -5.12 7.98
CA GLU A 216 18.61 -6.29 8.56
C GLU A 216 17.78 -7.56 8.33
N TRP A 217 16.46 -7.45 8.46
CA TRP A 217 15.57 -8.57 8.15
C TRP A 217 15.63 -8.98 6.68
N VAL A 218 15.64 -8.03 5.73
CA VAL A 218 15.74 -8.34 4.30
C VAL A 218 17.06 -9.05 3.98
N LYS A 219 18.19 -8.55 4.52
CA LYS A 219 19.52 -9.16 4.35
C LYS A 219 19.53 -10.61 4.86
N ASN A 220 18.98 -10.86 6.05
CA ASN A 220 18.94 -12.19 6.65
C ASN A 220 17.97 -13.15 5.92
N ARG A 221 16.81 -12.64 5.47
CA ARG A 221 15.75 -13.45 4.85
C ARG A 221 16.09 -13.88 3.43
N TYR A 222 16.71 -12.99 2.64
CA TYR A 222 16.90 -13.15 1.20
C TYR A 222 18.36 -13.23 0.76
N GLY A 223 19.31 -13.08 1.69
CA GLY A 223 20.72 -13.42 1.49
C GLY A 223 21.56 -12.37 0.76
N SER A 224 22.78 -12.79 0.39
CA SER A 224 23.89 -11.93 -0.06
C SER A 224 23.62 -11.13 -1.34
N ILE A 225 22.64 -11.52 -2.14
CA ILE A 225 22.33 -10.83 -3.40
C ILE A 225 21.89 -9.37 -3.19
N TRP A 226 21.28 -9.06 -2.04
CA TRP A 226 20.84 -7.71 -1.68
C TRP A 226 21.73 -7.03 -0.66
N THR A 227 22.61 -7.76 0.03
CA THR A 227 23.45 -7.24 1.12
C THR A 227 24.25 -6.02 0.68
N HIS A 228 24.97 -6.08 -0.45
CA HIS A 228 25.76 -4.95 -0.92
C HIS A 228 24.90 -3.71 -1.21
N LEU A 229 23.76 -3.87 -1.90
CA LEU A 229 22.85 -2.77 -2.19
C LEU A 229 22.33 -2.10 -0.92
N ILE A 230 21.88 -2.92 0.03
CA ILE A 230 21.27 -2.46 1.28
C ILE A 230 22.33 -1.79 2.16
N GLU A 231 23.52 -2.36 2.31
CA GLU A 231 24.60 -1.75 3.11
C GLU A 231 25.11 -0.45 2.49
N THR A 232 25.17 -0.35 1.16
CA THR A 232 25.48 0.91 0.47
C THR A 232 24.39 1.95 0.72
N ALA A 233 23.11 1.57 0.67
CA ALA A 233 22.01 2.47 0.98
C ALA A 233 22.00 2.91 2.46
N GLU A 234 22.23 1.98 3.40
CA GLU A 234 22.30 2.22 4.85
C GLU A 234 23.43 3.18 5.23
N SER A 235 24.60 3.03 4.60
CA SER A 235 25.79 3.84 4.88
C SER A 235 25.85 5.15 4.11
N TRP A 236 24.87 5.43 3.24
CA TRP A 236 24.84 6.64 2.42
C TRP A 236 24.71 7.92 3.27
N LYS A 237 25.39 8.97 2.83
CA LYS A 237 25.39 10.31 3.45
C LYS A 237 25.40 11.39 2.38
N TYR A 238 24.90 12.58 2.70
CA TYR A 238 24.95 13.72 1.77
C TYR A 238 26.36 13.96 1.24
N GLY A 239 26.46 14.16 -0.09
CA GLY A 239 27.74 14.32 -0.79
C GLY A 239 28.44 13.00 -1.17
N LYS A 240 27.87 11.83 -0.84
CA LYS A 240 28.35 10.54 -1.34
C LYS A 240 27.57 10.09 -2.57
N GLU A 241 28.28 9.54 -3.54
CA GLU A 241 27.69 8.93 -4.73
C GLU A 241 27.25 7.49 -4.43
N MET A 242 26.11 7.11 -4.99
CA MET A 242 25.61 5.73 -5.05
C MET A 242 25.29 5.42 -6.51
N SER A 243 26.05 4.51 -7.11
CA SER A 243 25.97 4.14 -8.53
C SER A 243 25.41 2.73 -8.72
N LEU A 244 24.30 2.43 -8.06
CA LEU A 244 23.68 1.09 -8.03
C LEU A 244 22.32 1.03 -8.73
N LYS A 245 22.06 1.94 -9.68
CA LYS A 245 20.79 2.08 -10.42
C LYS A 245 20.17 0.76 -10.87
N ASN A 246 20.92 -0.06 -11.61
CA ASN A 246 20.39 -1.34 -12.13
C ASN A 246 20.00 -2.28 -10.99
N LYS A 247 20.78 -2.30 -9.91
CA LYS A 247 20.50 -3.14 -8.74
C LYS A 247 19.29 -2.62 -7.97
N SER A 248 19.09 -1.31 -7.91
CA SER A 248 17.87 -0.69 -7.35
C SER A 248 16.63 -1.06 -8.16
N ILE A 249 16.70 -1.06 -9.50
CA ILE A 249 15.59 -1.52 -10.37
C ILE A 249 15.28 -3.00 -10.13
N GLU A 250 16.30 -3.86 -10.07
CA GLU A 250 16.12 -5.28 -9.73
C GLU A 250 15.47 -5.45 -8.36
N PHE A 251 15.82 -4.62 -7.39
CA PHE A 251 15.26 -4.68 -6.04
C PHE A 251 13.79 -4.23 -5.98
N ILE A 252 13.39 -3.23 -6.78
CA ILE A 252 11.97 -2.86 -6.95
C ILE A 252 11.16 -4.06 -7.47
N LYS A 253 11.65 -4.70 -8.55
CA LYS A 253 10.97 -5.89 -9.14
C LYS A 253 10.86 -7.01 -8.13
N PHE A 254 11.97 -7.32 -7.44
CA PHE A 254 12.01 -8.31 -6.39
C PHE A 254 10.99 -8.02 -5.28
N ALA A 255 10.90 -6.77 -4.82
CA ALA A 255 9.95 -6.38 -3.79
C ALA A 255 8.51 -6.58 -4.26
N ALA A 256 8.19 -6.17 -5.49
CA ALA A 256 6.87 -6.35 -6.09
C ALA A 256 6.51 -7.84 -6.22
N ASP A 257 7.42 -8.68 -6.73
CA ASP A 257 7.19 -10.11 -6.88
C ASP A 257 6.95 -10.79 -5.54
N LYS A 258 7.73 -10.44 -4.52
CA LYS A 258 7.53 -10.98 -3.16
C LYS A 258 6.20 -10.54 -2.57
N VAL A 259 5.80 -9.29 -2.74
CA VAL A 259 4.50 -8.83 -2.25
C VAL A 259 3.34 -9.52 -2.97
N LYS A 260 3.44 -9.79 -4.28
CA LYS A 260 2.43 -10.54 -5.06
C LYS A 260 2.19 -11.97 -4.54
N GLU A 261 3.22 -12.59 -3.96
CA GLU A 261 3.12 -13.92 -3.35
C GLU A 261 2.28 -13.95 -2.06
N THR A 262 2.02 -12.79 -1.44
CA THR A 262 1.28 -12.72 -0.17
C THR A 262 -0.22 -12.89 -0.35
N THR A 263 -0.86 -13.61 0.57
CA THR A 263 -2.32 -13.78 0.61
C THR A 263 -3.03 -12.43 0.70
N LEU A 264 -2.50 -11.48 1.48
CA LEU A 264 -3.08 -10.15 1.60
C LEU A 264 -3.09 -9.40 0.26
N PHE A 265 -2.02 -9.47 -0.54
CA PHE A 265 -2.02 -8.89 -1.88
C PHE A 265 -3.07 -9.55 -2.76
N GLN A 266 -3.17 -10.89 -2.75
CA GLN A 266 -4.16 -11.63 -3.55
C GLN A 266 -5.59 -11.23 -3.17
N GLU A 267 -5.88 -11.11 -1.88
CA GLU A 267 -7.17 -10.64 -1.38
C GLU A 267 -7.45 -9.19 -1.78
N MET A 268 -6.48 -8.29 -1.66
CA MET A 268 -6.61 -6.90 -2.09
C MET A 268 -6.84 -6.80 -3.59
N TYR A 269 -6.08 -7.52 -4.39
CA TYR A 269 -6.15 -7.48 -5.84
C TYR A 269 -7.45 -8.09 -6.36
N ALA A 270 -7.88 -9.23 -5.80
CA ALA A 270 -9.19 -9.80 -6.10
C ALA A 270 -10.30 -8.79 -5.74
N ASN A 271 -10.21 -8.14 -4.57
CA ASN A 271 -11.17 -7.10 -4.17
C ASN A 271 -11.10 -5.84 -5.03
N GLU A 272 -9.93 -5.38 -5.50
CA GLU A 272 -9.82 -4.21 -6.38
C GLU A 272 -10.30 -4.52 -7.80
N ILE A 273 -10.05 -5.73 -8.30
CA ILE A 273 -10.68 -6.19 -9.54
C ILE A 273 -12.21 -6.26 -9.36
N TYR A 274 -12.68 -6.81 -8.24
CA TYR A 274 -14.10 -7.00 -7.95
C TYR A 274 -14.85 -5.68 -7.65
N LEU A 275 -14.23 -4.76 -6.90
CA LEU A 275 -14.83 -3.51 -6.42
C LEU A 275 -14.41 -2.28 -7.23
N GLY A 276 -13.18 -2.25 -7.74
CA GLY A 276 -12.66 -1.19 -8.61
C GLY A 276 -13.27 -1.23 -10.02
N GLN A 277 -13.88 -2.36 -10.38
CA GLN A 277 -14.82 -2.44 -11.48
C GLN A 277 -16.27 -2.39 -10.96
N ARG A 278 -16.70 -1.23 -10.45
CA ARG A 278 -18.11 -0.80 -10.66
C ARG A 278 -18.35 -0.52 -12.15
N ARG A 279 -18.03 -1.48 -13.01
CA ARG A 279 -18.46 -1.48 -14.40
C ARG A 279 -19.92 -1.91 -14.39
N SER A 280 -20.76 -1.21 -15.16
CA SER A 280 -22.21 -1.44 -15.17
C SER A 280 -22.59 -2.85 -15.62
N ASP A 281 -21.73 -3.51 -16.39
CA ASP A 281 -21.88 -4.89 -16.84
C ASP A 281 -21.67 -5.90 -15.70
N LEU A 282 -20.64 -5.73 -14.86
CA LEU A 282 -20.39 -6.60 -13.71
C LEU A 282 -21.40 -6.41 -12.58
N GLN A 283 -21.98 -5.21 -12.42
CA GLN A 283 -23.04 -4.96 -11.43
C GLN A 283 -24.22 -5.94 -11.56
N ARG A 284 -24.52 -6.38 -12.78
CA ARG A 284 -25.62 -7.32 -13.06
C ARG A 284 -25.35 -8.71 -12.49
N ILE A 285 -24.08 -9.12 -12.46
CA ILE A 285 -23.67 -10.47 -12.05
C ILE A 285 -22.95 -10.50 -10.69
N THR A 286 -22.78 -9.35 -10.04
CA THR A 286 -22.02 -9.21 -8.78
C THR A 286 -22.57 -10.16 -7.71
N GLY A 287 -23.89 -10.17 -7.49
CA GLY A 287 -24.51 -11.06 -6.49
C GLY A 287 -24.26 -12.54 -6.78
N PHE A 288 -24.29 -12.95 -8.06
CA PHE A 288 -23.97 -14.30 -8.46
C PHE A 288 -22.49 -14.64 -8.20
N LEU A 289 -21.57 -13.74 -8.56
CA LEU A 289 -20.14 -13.94 -8.30
C LEU A 289 -19.83 -13.99 -6.80
N ASP A 290 -20.51 -13.21 -5.97
CA ASP A 290 -20.41 -13.27 -4.50
C ASP A 290 -20.79 -14.67 -3.98
N ASP A 291 -21.88 -15.24 -4.48
CA ASP A 291 -22.31 -16.60 -4.11
C ASP A 291 -21.27 -17.66 -4.53
N VAL A 292 -20.68 -17.52 -5.73
CA VAL A 292 -19.59 -18.39 -6.20
C VAL A 292 -18.34 -18.27 -5.31
N ILE A 293 -17.94 -17.05 -4.94
CA ILE A 293 -16.79 -16.82 -4.05
C ILE A 293 -17.04 -17.42 -2.66
N ASN A 294 -18.25 -17.22 -2.11
CA ASN A 294 -18.61 -17.77 -0.81
C ASN A 294 -18.64 -19.30 -0.82
N TRP A 295 -19.13 -19.90 -1.90
CA TRP A 295 -19.03 -21.33 -2.13
C TRP A 295 -17.57 -21.80 -2.20
N ALA A 296 -16.71 -21.10 -2.93
CA ALA A 296 -15.29 -21.45 -3.05
C ALA A 296 -14.57 -21.43 -1.70
N LYS A 297 -14.84 -20.42 -0.86
CA LYS A 297 -14.29 -20.29 0.50
C LYS A 297 -14.69 -21.45 1.42
N GLN A 298 -15.84 -22.09 1.17
CA GLN A 298 -16.32 -23.24 1.95
C GLN A 298 -15.77 -24.59 1.45
N ASN A 299 -15.06 -24.61 0.31
CA ASN A 299 -14.56 -25.82 -0.33
C ASN A 299 -13.06 -25.71 -0.57
N ASN A 300 -12.26 -26.18 0.38
CA ASN A 300 -10.79 -26.04 0.40
C ASN A 300 -10.07 -26.62 -0.83
N GLU A 301 -10.70 -27.52 -1.56
CA GLU A 301 -10.18 -28.06 -2.81
C GLU A 301 -10.34 -27.11 -4.01
N ILE A 302 -11.14 -26.05 -3.91
CA ILE A 302 -11.19 -24.97 -4.89
C ILE A 302 -10.04 -24.01 -4.56
N ILE A 303 -9.11 -23.87 -5.49
CA ILE A 303 -7.85 -23.15 -5.26
C ILE A 303 -7.66 -21.98 -6.22
N GLY A 304 -8.59 -21.78 -7.15
CA GLY A 304 -8.69 -20.60 -7.99
C GLY A 304 -10.03 -20.56 -8.72
N ILE A 305 -10.56 -19.36 -8.93
CA ILE A 305 -11.63 -19.07 -9.87
C ILE A 305 -11.31 -17.76 -10.60
N ALA A 306 -11.47 -17.76 -11.91
CA ALA A 306 -11.38 -16.58 -12.75
C ALA A 306 -12.59 -16.47 -13.67
N LEU A 307 -13.07 -15.25 -13.85
CA LEU A 307 -14.02 -14.87 -14.89
C LEU A 307 -13.24 -14.63 -16.19
N VAL A 308 -13.71 -15.22 -17.28
CA VAL A 308 -13.12 -15.10 -18.62
C VAL A 308 -14.20 -14.64 -19.60
N GLY A 309 -13.88 -14.61 -20.90
CA GLY A 309 -14.89 -14.34 -21.93
C GLY A 309 -15.37 -12.89 -21.97
N SER A 310 -16.64 -12.72 -22.36
CA SER A 310 -17.20 -11.40 -22.72
C SER A 310 -17.21 -10.41 -21.54
N TYR A 311 -17.53 -10.89 -20.34
CA TYR A 311 -17.51 -10.07 -19.12
C TYR A 311 -16.08 -9.69 -18.71
N ALA A 312 -15.12 -10.62 -18.79
CA ALA A 312 -13.72 -10.28 -18.53
C ALA A 312 -13.18 -9.23 -19.52
N ARG A 313 -13.67 -9.26 -20.77
CA ARG A 313 -13.32 -8.33 -21.85
C ARG A 313 -14.03 -6.98 -21.84
N ASN A 314 -15.01 -6.76 -20.95
CA ASN A 314 -15.90 -5.59 -21.00
C ASN A 314 -16.65 -5.47 -22.35
N GLN A 315 -17.08 -6.60 -22.89
CA GLN A 315 -17.84 -6.72 -24.15
C GLN A 315 -19.15 -7.48 -23.98
N ALA A 316 -19.55 -7.74 -22.73
CA ALA A 316 -20.78 -8.45 -22.41
C ALA A 316 -22.03 -7.63 -22.81
N LYS A 317 -23.02 -8.36 -23.33
CA LYS A 317 -24.37 -7.91 -23.65
C LYS A 317 -25.35 -8.48 -22.64
N GLU A 318 -26.65 -8.17 -22.79
CA GLU A 318 -27.70 -8.68 -21.88
C GLU A 318 -27.88 -10.19 -21.92
N ASP A 319 -27.55 -10.81 -23.05
CA ASP A 319 -27.64 -12.23 -23.32
C ASP A 319 -26.27 -12.93 -23.26
N SER A 320 -25.27 -12.29 -22.66
CA SER A 320 -23.93 -12.88 -22.57
C SER A 320 -23.80 -13.89 -21.44
N ASP A 321 -23.13 -14.99 -21.74
CA ASP A 321 -22.81 -16.03 -20.78
C ASP A 321 -21.77 -15.55 -19.77
N ILE A 322 -21.90 -16.05 -18.53
CA ILE A 322 -20.89 -15.89 -17.48
C ILE A 322 -19.90 -17.05 -17.60
N ASP A 323 -18.71 -16.78 -18.14
CA ASP A 323 -17.68 -17.80 -18.34
C ASP A 323 -16.71 -17.86 -17.15
N LEU A 324 -16.65 -18.98 -16.44
CA LEU A 324 -15.77 -19.19 -15.29
C LEU A 324 -14.77 -20.31 -15.55
N VAL A 325 -13.51 -20.08 -15.16
CA VAL A 325 -12.49 -21.13 -15.01
C VAL A 325 -12.25 -21.39 -13.54
N ILE A 326 -12.51 -22.61 -13.08
CA ILE A 326 -12.37 -23.07 -11.70
C ILE A 326 -11.24 -24.09 -11.63
N LEU A 327 -10.20 -23.75 -10.87
CA LEU A 327 -9.09 -24.65 -10.55
C LEU A 327 -9.38 -25.39 -9.25
N SER A 328 -9.37 -26.71 -9.32
CA SER A 328 -9.51 -27.57 -8.14
C SER A 328 -8.38 -28.58 -8.04
N CYS A 329 -7.91 -28.86 -6.82
CA CYS A 329 -7.04 -30.01 -6.59
C CYS A 329 -7.78 -31.36 -6.61
N LYS A 330 -9.12 -31.34 -6.74
CA LYS A 330 -9.99 -32.52 -6.88
C LYS A 330 -11.09 -32.27 -7.94
N PRO A 331 -10.74 -32.04 -9.22
CA PRO A 331 -11.71 -31.65 -10.25
C PRO A 331 -12.80 -32.72 -10.46
N GLU A 332 -12.47 -34.00 -10.33
CA GLU A 332 -13.42 -35.11 -10.46
C GLU A 332 -14.59 -35.04 -9.47
N LYS A 333 -14.42 -34.42 -8.29
CA LYS A 333 -15.51 -34.20 -7.34
C LYS A 333 -16.66 -33.39 -7.96
N TYR A 334 -16.33 -32.43 -8.82
CA TYR A 334 -17.25 -31.48 -9.43
C TYR A 334 -17.71 -31.91 -10.83
N LEU A 335 -16.94 -32.77 -11.48
CA LEU A 335 -17.27 -33.35 -12.78
C LEU A 335 -18.14 -34.60 -12.68
N SER A 336 -18.03 -35.37 -11.59
CA SER A 336 -18.85 -36.58 -11.36
C SER A 336 -20.23 -36.28 -10.77
N ASN A 337 -20.42 -35.12 -10.16
CA ASN A 337 -21.65 -34.73 -9.49
C ASN A 337 -21.96 -33.26 -9.80
N ASN A 338 -23.18 -32.99 -10.28
CA ASN A 338 -23.64 -31.65 -10.66
C ASN A 338 -24.56 -30.99 -9.61
N GLU A 339 -24.83 -31.65 -8.47
CA GLU A 339 -25.72 -31.12 -7.41
C GLU A 339 -25.25 -29.78 -6.83
N TRP A 340 -23.94 -29.52 -6.86
CA TRP A 340 -23.38 -28.26 -6.37
C TRP A 340 -23.81 -27.04 -7.20
N LEU A 341 -24.19 -27.22 -8.47
CA LEU A 341 -24.67 -26.14 -9.34
C LEU A 341 -25.98 -25.54 -8.82
N LYS A 342 -26.81 -26.34 -8.13
CA LYS A 342 -28.08 -25.88 -7.55
C LYS A 342 -27.90 -24.89 -6.40
N LYS A 343 -26.67 -24.71 -5.90
CA LYS A 343 -26.36 -23.71 -4.87
C LYS A 343 -26.47 -22.28 -5.38
N PHE A 344 -26.34 -22.07 -6.69
CA PHE A 344 -26.37 -20.74 -7.31
C PHE A 344 -27.73 -20.38 -7.92
N GLY A 345 -28.73 -21.25 -7.75
CA GLY A 345 -30.08 -21.03 -8.25
C GLY A 345 -30.74 -22.29 -8.76
N LYS A 346 -31.97 -22.14 -9.26
CA LYS A 346 -32.72 -23.25 -9.86
C LYS A 346 -32.27 -23.47 -11.29
N CYS A 347 -31.57 -24.57 -11.54
CA CYS A 347 -31.13 -24.96 -12.89
C CYS A 347 -32.34 -25.37 -13.75
N ILE A 348 -32.48 -24.76 -14.92
CA ILE A 348 -33.44 -25.15 -15.98
C ILE A 348 -32.81 -26.20 -16.89
N ASN A 349 -31.56 -25.96 -17.32
CA ASN A 349 -30.83 -26.83 -18.22
C ASN A 349 -29.39 -26.99 -17.73
N ILE A 350 -28.83 -28.19 -17.91
CA ILE A 350 -27.44 -28.51 -17.56
C ILE A 350 -26.86 -29.37 -18.69
N LYS A 351 -25.80 -28.89 -19.33
CA LYS A 351 -25.04 -29.62 -20.35
C LYS A 351 -23.58 -29.71 -19.93
N ARG A 352 -22.91 -30.81 -20.29
CA ARG A 352 -21.48 -30.98 -20.08
C ARG A 352 -20.75 -31.02 -21.41
N GLU A 353 -19.62 -30.33 -21.49
CA GLU A 353 -18.71 -30.34 -22.64
C GLU A 353 -17.26 -30.51 -22.18
N ASN A 354 -16.45 -31.17 -23.00
CA ASN A 354 -15.05 -31.47 -22.69
C ASN A 354 -14.15 -30.82 -23.76
N TYR A 355 -13.26 -29.94 -23.29
CA TYR A 355 -12.32 -29.17 -24.10
C TYR A 355 -10.86 -29.62 -23.86
N GLY A 356 -10.65 -30.86 -23.42
CA GLY A 356 -9.34 -31.41 -23.09
C GLY A 356 -8.91 -31.04 -21.68
N ALA A 357 -8.13 -29.96 -21.53
CA ALA A 357 -7.60 -29.52 -20.23
C ALA A 357 -8.68 -28.93 -19.29
N VAL A 358 -9.84 -28.55 -19.84
CA VAL A 358 -10.99 -28.01 -19.13
C VAL A 358 -12.23 -28.82 -19.51
N THR A 359 -13.06 -29.16 -18.52
CA THR A 359 -14.39 -29.71 -18.77
C THR A 359 -15.43 -28.78 -18.17
N SER A 360 -16.38 -28.33 -18.98
CA SER A 360 -17.33 -27.28 -18.64
C SER A 360 -18.73 -27.83 -18.36
N TRP A 361 -19.40 -27.24 -17.39
CA TRP A 361 -20.86 -27.33 -17.23
C TRP A 361 -21.49 -26.04 -17.76
N HIS A 362 -22.34 -26.15 -18.78
CA HIS A 362 -23.18 -25.05 -19.27
C HIS A 362 -24.54 -25.14 -18.58
N VAL A 363 -24.90 -24.10 -17.85
CA VAL A 363 -26.09 -24.08 -17.00
C VAL A 363 -26.94 -22.87 -17.31
N SER A 364 -28.23 -23.09 -17.58
CA SER A 364 -29.23 -22.01 -17.64
C SER A 364 -30.00 -22.00 -16.33
N TYR A 365 -30.07 -20.86 -15.65
CA TYR A 365 -30.78 -20.67 -14.38
C TYR A 365 -32.14 -19.99 -14.59
N GLN A 366 -33.07 -20.18 -13.65
CA GLN A 366 -34.42 -19.63 -13.73
C GLN A 366 -34.47 -18.09 -13.71
N ASP A 367 -33.49 -17.45 -13.10
CA ASP A 367 -33.34 -15.99 -13.04
C ASP A 367 -32.78 -15.39 -14.33
N GLY A 368 -32.48 -16.22 -15.34
CA GLY A 368 -32.01 -15.80 -16.66
C GLY A 368 -30.50 -15.87 -16.85
N HIS A 369 -29.72 -16.21 -15.82
CA HIS A 369 -28.28 -16.38 -15.99
C HIS A 369 -27.95 -17.64 -16.81
N GLU A 370 -27.10 -17.47 -17.82
CA GLU A 370 -26.41 -18.56 -18.51
C GLU A 370 -24.95 -18.55 -18.05
N VAL A 371 -24.46 -19.70 -17.57
CA VAL A 371 -23.15 -19.80 -16.92
C VAL A 371 -22.40 -21.01 -17.43
N GLU A 372 -21.17 -20.79 -17.86
CA GLU A 372 -20.21 -21.84 -18.15
C GLU A 372 -19.24 -22.01 -16.96
N PHE A 373 -19.29 -23.17 -16.30
CA PHE A 373 -18.34 -23.53 -15.24
C PHE A 373 -17.28 -24.48 -15.79
N GLY A 374 -16.18 -23.94 -16.31
CA GLY A 374 -15.01 -24.69 -16.73
C GLY A 374 -14.21 -25.20 -15.55
N ILE A 375 -14.23 -26.52 -15.29
CA ILE A 375 -13.47 -27.14 -14.21
C ILE A 375 -12.15 -27.70 -14.75
N ALA A 376 -11.05 -27.37 -14.09
CA ALA A 376 -9.72 -27.83 -14.45
C ALA A 376 -8.86 -28.19 -13.23
N SER A 377 -7.81 -28.97 -13.48
CA SER A 377 -6.76 -29.24 -12.50
C SER A 377 -5.83 -28.03 -12.33
N PRO A 378 -5.02 -27.94 -11.26
CA PRO A 378 -4.11 -26.82 -11.05
C PRO A 378 -3.09 -26.64 -12.19
N SER A 379 -2.76 -27.75 -12.89
CA SER A 379 -1.82 -27.75 -14.02
C SER A 379 -2.24 -26.85 -15.18
N TRP A 380 -3.53 -26.48 -15.26
CA TRP A 380 -4.01 -25.53 -16.27
C TRP A 380 -3.27 -24.19 -16.19
N ALA A 381 -2.80 -23.81 -14.99
CA ALA A 381 -2.05 -22.59 -14.72
C ALA A 381 -0.53 -22.82 -14.59
N ASP A 382 0.00 -23.95 -15.07
CA ASP A 382 1.44 -24.22 -15.06
C ASP A 382 2.22 -23.22 -15.93
N ILE A 383 3.49 -23.03 -15.59
CA ILE A 383 4.43 -22.19 -16.35
C ILE A 383 5.60 -23.07 -16.78
N PRO A 384 5.90 -23.18 -18.09
CA PRO A 384 5.27 -22.46 -19.20
C PRO A 384 3.83 -22.93 -19.48
N ALA A 385 2.92 -21.97 -19.71
CA ALA A 385 1.52 -22.27 -19.97
C ALA A 385 1.31 -22.89 -21.36
N GLU A 386 0.34 -23.80 -21.46
CA GLU A 386 -0.12 -24.35 -22.74
C GLU A 386 -0.78 -23.26 -23.60
N GLN A 387 -0.78 -23.47 -24.92
CA GLN A 387 -1.26 -22.47 -25.88
C GLN A 387 -2.72 -22.05 -25.62
N GLY A 388 -3.60 -22.99 -25.30
CA GLY A 388 -5.00 -22.68 -24.98
C GLY A 388 -5.16 -21.82 -23.74
N THR A 389 -4.40 -22.09 -22.68
CA THR A 389 -4.35 -21.26 -21.46
C THR A 389 -3.89 -19.84 -21.79
N LYS A 390 -2.82 -19.71 -22.59
CA LYS A 390 -2.32 -18.39 -23.02
C LYS A 390 -3.37 -17.60 -23.77
N GLU A 391 -4.08 -18.24 -24.70
CA GLU A 391 -5.16 -17.61 -25.44
C GLU A 391 -6.26 -17.12 -24.50
N VAL A 392 -6.73 -17.94 -23.56
CA VAL A 392 -7.76 -17.51 -22.58
C VAL A 392 -7.29 -16.30 -21.77
N VAL A 393 -6.07 -16.33 -21.24
CA VAL A 393 -5.52 -15.23 -20.44
C VAL A 393 -5.34 -13.95 -21.26
N THR A 394 -4.75 -14.06 -22.46
CA THR A 394 -4.51 -12.92 -23.36
C THR A 394 -5.79 -12.29 -23.89
N HIS A 395 -6.85 -13.08 -24.09
CA HIS A 395 -8.16 -12.58 -24.46
C HIS A 395 -8.88 -11.87 -23.30
N GLY A 396 -8.41 -11.95 -22.07
CA GLY A 396 -8.98 -11.26 -20.93
C GLY A 396 -9.41 -12.23 -19.83
N ILE A 397 -8.87 -12.00 -18.64
CA ILE A 397 -9.13 -12.76 -17.43
C ILE A 397 -9.29 -11.81 -16.25
N VAL A 398 -10.26 -12.11 -15.39
CA VAL A 398 -10.59 -11.36 -14.19
C VAL A 398 -10.55 -12.35 -13.03
N ILE A 399 -9.56 -12.23 -12.16
CA ILE A 399 -9.44 -13.12 -10.99
C ILE A 399 -10.57 -12.77 -10.01
N ILE A 400 -11.38 -13.77 -9.65
CA ILE A 400 -12.45 -13.60 -8.65
C ILE A 400 -12.14 -14.31 -7.33
N TYR A 401 -11.31 -15.36 -7.35
CA TYR A 401 -10.80 -16.05 -6.15
C TYR A 401 -9.46 -16.73 -6.47
N ASP A 402 -8.39 -16.49 -5.71
CA ASP A 402 -7.08 -17.12 -6.02
C ASP A 402 -6.19 -17.29 -4.77
N PRO A 403 -6.62 -18.11 -3.78
CA PRO A 403 -5.93 -18.27 -2.50
C PRO A 403 -4.54 -18.93 -2.63
N LYS A 404 -4.21 -19.48 -3.80
CA LYS A 404 -2.92 -20.12 -4.10
C LYS A 404 -2.08 -19.36 -5.12
N ALA A 405 -2.51 -18.15 -5.49
CA ALA A 405 -1.81 -17.28 -6.42
C ALA A 405 -1.56 -17.90 -7.81
N LEU A 406 -2.37 -18.87 -8.23
CA LEU A 406 -2.12 -19.61 -9.47
C LEU A 406 -2.39 -18.73 -10.68
N PHE A 407 -3.54 -18.05 -10.70
CA PHE A 407 -3.89 -17.16 -11.80
C PHE A 407 -3.01 -15.90 -11.81
N ILE A 408 -2.71 -15.31 -10.65
CA ILE A 408 -1.87 -14.11 -10.62
C ILE A 408 -0.44 -14.41 -11.09
N ARG A 409 0.13 -15.57 -10.72
CA ARG A 409 1.44 -16.01 -11.22
C ARG A 409 1.39 -16.25 -12.72
N LEU A 410 0.37 -16.95 -13.20
CA LEU A 410 0.17 -17.21 -14.62
C LEU A 410 0.11 -15.90 -15.43
N ILE A 411 -0.73 -14.94 -15.02
CA ILE A 411 -0.87 -13.65 -15.69
C ILE A 411 0.42 -12.82 -15.64
N THR A 412 1.18 -12.89 -14.53
CA THR A 412 2.43 -12.12 -14.39
C THR A 412 3.56 -12.68 -15.26
N CYS A 413 3.51 -13.97 -15.60
CA CYS A 413 4.54 -14.65 -16.39
C CYS A 413 4.22 -14.75 -17.89
N LEU A 414 2.99 -14.42 -18.29
CA LEU A 414 2.55 -14.29 -19.69
C LEU A 414 2.61 -12.83 -20.13
#